data_AF-A0A950AT46-F1
#
_entry.id   AF-A0A950AT46-F1
#
_cell.length_a   1.000
_cell.length_b   1.000
_cell.length_c   1.000
_cell.angle_alpha   90.00
_cell.angle_beta   90.00
_cell.angle_gamma   90.00
#
_symmetry.space_group_name_H-M   'P 1'
#
loop_
_entity.id
_entity.type
_entity.pdbx_description
1 polymer ?
#
loop_
_entity_poly.entity_id
_entity_poly.type
_entity_poly.pdbx_seq_one_letter_code
_entity_poly.pdbx_strand_id
1 'polypeptide(L)'
;MAVDLPSVHERALEHTGRYVAGVKDGQWHDPTPDEEWDVRTLVNHVVTGNFWVSPLVEGKTIPEVGNRYDGDLLGHDPAAAYEQSAKEAAAAFNAPGAMSAPCAVSYGPVPGEVYAGHR
;
A
#
# COMPACT_ATOMS: atom_id res chain seq x y z
N MET A 1 -22.51 1.74 -14.03
CA MET A 1 -21.97 0.46 -13.53
C MET A 1 -21.17 0.79 -12.28
N ALA A 2 -21.34 0.04 -11.19
CA ALA A 2 -20.47 0.21 -10.02
C ALA A 2 -19.03 -0.14 -10.41
N VAL A 3 -18.06 0.63 -9.93
CA VAL A 3 -16.64 0.36 -10.17
C VAL A 3 -16.25 -0.86 -9.33
N ASP A 4 -15.58 -1.82 -9.96
CA ASP A 4 -14.97 -2.95 -9.25
C ASP A 4 -13.66 -2.48 -8.60
N LEU A 5 -13.78 -1.96 -7.37
CA LEU A 5 -12.67 -1.36 -6.63
C LEU A 5 -11.49 -2.32 -6.41
N PRO A 6 -11.69 -3.59 -5.99
CA PRO A 6 -10.58 -4.55 -5.92
C PRO A 6 -9.82 -4.69 -7.23
N SER A 7 -10.51 -4.87 -8.36
CA SER A 7 -9.87 -4.99 -9.67
C SER A 7 -9.15 -3.71 -10.12
N VAL A 8 -9.69 -2.53 -9.78
CA VAL A 8 -9.03 -1.25 -10.09
C VAL A 8 -7.78 -1.06 -9.23
N HIS A 9 -7.84 -1.39 -7.94
CA HIS A 9 -6.71 -1.32 -7.02
C HIS A 9 -5.59 -2.28 -7.45
N GLU A 10 -5.91 -3.53 -7.79
CA GLU A 10 -4.92 -4.50 -8.28
C GLU A 10 -4.21 -3.99 -9.55
N ARG A 11 -4.96 -3.43 -10.50
CA ARG A 11 -4.38 -2.81 -11.71
C ARG A 11 -3.49 -1.61 -11.39
N ALA A 12 -3.83 -0.81 -10.38
CA ALA A 12 -3.02 0.32 -9.94
C ALA A 12 -1.69 -0.15 -9.32
N LEU A 13 -1.74 -1.21 -8.51
CA LEU A 13 -0.55 -1.87 -7.97
C LEU A 13 0.34 -2.45 -9.07
N GLU A 14 -0.23 -3.18 -10.03
CA GLU A 14 0.53 -3.70 -11.17
C GLU A 14 1.20 -2.58 -11.99
N HIS A 15 0.49 -1.48 -12.23
CA HIS A 15 1.03 -0.36 -12.99
C HIS A 15 2.21 0.29 -12.27
N THR A 16 2.06 0.53 -10.97
CA THR A 16 3.10 1.12 -10.13
C THR A 16 4.31 0.19 -10.01
N GLY A 17 4.09 -1.12 -9.83
CA GLY A 17 5.15 -2.12 -9.74
C GLY A 17 6.07 -2.17 -10.95
N ARG A 18 5.57 -1.87 -12.16
CA ARG A 18 6.41 -1.78 -13.37
C ARG A 18 7.43 -0.65 -13.29
N TYR A 19 7.07 0.48 -12.66
CA TYR A 19 8.02 1.58 -12.46
C TYR A 19 9.03 1.25 -11.38
N VAL A 20 8.58 0.69 -10.25
CA VAL A 20 9.47 0.27 -9.15
C VAL A 20 10.50 -0.75 -9.64
N ALA A 21 10.07 -1.75 -10.40
CA ALA A 21 10.97 -2.75 -11.01
C ALA A 21 11.94 -2.15 -12.05
N GLY A 22 11.64 -0.97 -12.58
CA GLY A 22 12.50 -0.25 -13.53
C GLY A 22 13.52 0.67 -12.88
N VAL A 23 13.46 0.91 -11.56
CA VAL A 23 14.42 1.73 -10.83
C VAL A 23 15.76 1.00 -10.75
N LYS A 24 16.83 1.63 -11.22
CA LYS A 24 18.19 1.08 -11.15
C LYS A 24 18.82 1.37 -9.79
N ASP A 25 19.80 0.57 -9.38
CA ASP A 25 20.50 0.70 -8.10
C ASP A 25 21.04 2.12 -7.82
N GLY A 26 21.51 2.82 -8.86
CA GLY A 26 22.01 4.19 -8.74
C GLY A 26 20.95 5.29 -8.62
N GLN A 27 19.66 4.95 -8.71
CA GLN A 27 18.56 5.93 -8.80
C GLN A 27 17.72 6.02 -7.54
N TRP A 28 17.96 5.18 -6.53
CA TRP A 28 17.17 5.16 -5.30
C TRP A 28 17.26 6.49 -4.50
N HIS A 29 18.31 7.27 -4.73
CA HIS A 29 18.51 8.59 -4.11
C HIS A 29 18.33 9.76 -5.10
N ASP A 30 17.77 9.49 -6.29
CA ASP A 30 17.40 10.55 -7.22
C ASP A 30 16.23 11.37 -6.64
N PRO A 31 16.15 12.68 -6.93
CA PRO A 31 15.06 13.52 -6.45
C PRO A 31 13.72 13.12 -7.09
N THR A 32 12.63 13.33 -6.36
CA THR A 32 11.27 13.26 -6.91
C THR A 32 10.68 14.66 -7.07
N PRO A 33 9.51 14.82 -7.74
CA PRO A 33 8.80 16.10 -7.74
C PRO A 33 8.37 16.59 -6.35
N ASP A 34 8.27 15.68 -5.38
CA ASP A 34 8.19 16.03 -3.96
C ASP A 34 9.62 16.27 -3.46
N GLU A 35 9.98 17.54 -3.27
CA GLU A 35 11.35 17.95 -2.94
C GLU A 35 11.84 17.38 -1.59
N GLU A 36 10.94 16.93 -0.72
CA GLU A 36 11.30 16.31 0.55
C GLU A 36 11.72 14.85 0.37
N TRP A 37 11.34 14.19 -0.73
CA TRP A 37 11.47 12.74 -0.91
C TRP A 37 12.37 12.38 -2.08
N ASP A 38 13.32 11.48 -1.82
CA ASP A 38 13.99 10.71 -2.86
C ASP A 38 13.16 9.48 -3.28
N VAL A 39 13.58 8.81 -4.36
CA VAL A 39 12.85 7.63 -4.88
C VAL A 39 12.67 6.55 -3.81
N ARG A 40 13.69 6.28 -2.97
CA ARG A 40 13.60 5.29 -1.90
C ARG A 40 12.55 5.67 -0.86
N THR A 41 12.52 6.92 -0.44
CA THR A 41 11.55 7.43 0.54
C THR A 41 10.12 7.32 -0.01
N LEU A 42 9.93 7.70 -1.27
CA LEU A 42 8.63 7.58 -1.96
C LEU A 42 8.18 6.11 -2.06
N VAL A 43 9.04 5.21 -2.53
CA VAL A 43 8.68 3.79 -2.66
C VAL A 43 8.43 3.16 -1.29
N ASN A 44 9.23 3.50 -0.27
CA ASN A 44 9.01 3.04 1.09
C ASN A 44 7.65 3.48 1.62
N HIS A 45 7.25 4.73 1.37
CA HIS A 45 5.92 5.24 1.73
C HIS A 45 4.78 4.42 1.10
N VAL A 46 4.90 4.07 -0.19
CA VAL A 46 3.89 3.24 -0.88
C VAL A 46 3.85 1.83 -0.29
N VAL A 47 5.01 1.22 -0.05
CA VAL A 47 5.12 -0.12 0.56
C VAL A 47 4.52 -0.15 1.95
N THR A 48 4.81 0.85 2.80
CA THR A 48 4.15 1.02 4.09
C THR A 48 2.64 1.08 3.91
N GLY A 49 2.14 1.91 2.99
CA GLY A 49 0.71 2.05 2.70
C GLY A 49 0.02 0.73 2.34
N ASN A 50 0.65 -0.09 1.51
CA ASN A 50 0.17 -1.42 1.14
C ASN A 50 0.09 -2.37 2.33
N PHE A 51 1.12 -2.43 3.18
CA PHE A 51 1.14 -3.30 4.36
C PHE A 51 0.09 -2.92 5.41
N TRP A 52 -0.34 -1.66 5.45
CA TRP A 52 -1.46 -1.22 6.28
C TRP A 52 -2.82 -1.74 5.81
N VAL A 53 -2.95 -2.25 4.58
CA VAL A 53 -4.25 -2.71 4.07
C VAL A 53 -4.76 -3.92 4.82
N SER A 54 -4.00 -5.03 4.87
CA SER A 54 -4.43 -6.28 5.52
C SER A 54 -4.91 -6.09 6.96
N PRO A 55 -4.14 -5.49 7.88
CA PRO A 55 -4.58 -5.36 9.26
C PRO A 55 -5.82 -4.48 9.42
N LEU A 56 -5.98 -3.42 8.61
CA LEU A 56 -7.16 -2.56 8.70
C LEU A 56 -8.40 -3.23 8.13
N VAL A 57 -8.27 -4.00 7.05
CA VAL A 57 -9.37 -4.82 6.50
C VAL A 57 -9.75 -5.95 7.47
N GLU A 58 -8.78 -6.51 8.20
CA GLU A 58 -9.01 -7.46 9.30
C GLU A 58 -9.67 -6.83 10.53
N GLY A 59 -9.88 -5.51 10.54
CA GLY A 59 -10.55 -4.79 11.62
C GLY A 59 -9.64 -4.36 12.77
N LYS A 60 -8.31 -4.47 12.63
CA LYS A 60 -7.37 -3.90 13.61
C LYS A 60 -7.43 -2.38 13.55
N THR A 61 -7.28 -1.76 14.71
CA THR A 61 -7.17 -0.31 14.87
C THR A 61 -5.74 0.17 14.67
N ILE A 62 -5.55 1.45 14.34
CA ILE A 62 -4.21 2.07 14.23
C ILE A 62 -3.36 1.81 15.48
N PRO A 63 -3.86 1.94 16.73
CA PRO A 63 -3.08 1.62 17.92
C PRO A 63 -2.67 0.14 18.04
N GLU A 64 -3.49 -0.80 17.55
CA GLU A 64 -3.17 -2.24 17.61
C GLU A 64 -2.09 -2.63 16.59
N VAL A 65 -2.04 -1.97 15.43
CA VAL A 65 -0.94 -2.14 14.47
C VAL A 65 0.32 -1.44 14.97
N GLY A 66 0.17 -0.27 15.59
CA GLY A 66 1.25 0.49 16.20
C GLY A 66 2.33 0.88 15.19
N ASN A 67 3.59 0.72 15.59
CA ASN A 67 4.79 1.08 14.82
C ASN A 67 5.34 -0.08 13.97
N ARG A 68 4.52 -1.10 13.67
CA ARG A 68 4.95 -2.31 12.95
C ARG A 68 5.57 -2.02 11.59
N TYR A 69 5.15 -0.95 10.95
CA TYR A 69 5.55 -0.56 9.59
C TYR A 69 6.35 0.75 9.57
N ASP A 70 6.96 1.12 10.70
CA ASP A 70 7.86 2.26 10.80
C ASP A 70 9.24 1.91 10.24
N GLY A 71 9.95 2.92 9.73
CA GLY A 71 11.30 2.78 9.22
C GLY A 71 11.37 2.28 7.77
N ASP A 72 12.50 1.65 7.43
CA ASP A 72 12.80 1.17 6.10
C ASP A 72 12.30 -0.27 5.90
N LEU A 73 11.25 -0.41 5.11
CA LEU A 73 10.64 -1.69 4.75
C LEU A 73 11.18 -2.25 3.43
N LEU A 74 11.99 -1.48 2.70
CA LEU A 74 12.51 -1.89 1.39
C LEU A 74 13.73 -2.80 1.53
N GLY A 75 14.55 -2.56 2.55
CA GLY A 75 15.78 -3.31 2.77
C GLY A 75 16.68 -3.35 1.53
N HIS A 76 17.27 -4.50 1.27
CA HIS A 76 18.25 -4.73 0.18
C HIS A 76 17.61 -4.91 -1.20
N ASP A 77 16.32 -5.27 -1.25
CA ASP A 77 15.59 -5.52 -2.50
C ASP A 77 14.25 -4.78 -2.49
N PRO A 78 14.27 -3.47 -2.83
CA PRO A 78 13.07 -2.64 -2.82
C PRO A 78 11.97 -3.14 -3.77
N ALA A 79 12.34 -3.76 -4.89
CA ALA A 79 11.37 -4.27 -5.87
C ALA A 79 10.61 -5.48 -5.31
N ALA A 80 11.33 -6.42 -4.67
CA ALA A 80 10.70 -7.55 -3.99
C ALA A 80 9.83 -7.10 -2.80
N ALA A 81 10.27 -6.09 -2.04
CA ALA A 81 9.47 -5.52 -0.95
C ALA A 81 8.15 -4.91 -1.47
N TYR A 82 8.22 -4.20 -2.60
CA TYR A 82 7.02 -3.68 -3.27
C TYR A 82 6.07 -4.80 -3.70
N GLU A 83 6.58 -5.81 -4.42
CA GLU A 83 5.78 -6.94 -4.90
C GLU A 83 5.05 -7.66 -3.75
N GLN A 84 5.77 -7.92 -2.66
CA GLN A 84 5.18 -8.56 -1.48
C GLN A 84 4.06 -7.71 -0.88
N SER A 85 4.31 -6.42 -0.65
CA SER A 85 3.31 -5.52 -0.07
C SER A 85 2.06 -5.39 -0.96
N ALA A 86 2.24 -5.28 -2.27
CA ALA A 86 1.16 -5.18 -3.25
C ALA A 86 0.29 -6.44 -3.25
N LYS A 87 0.93 -7.61 -3.22
CA LYS A 87 0.22 -8.90 -3.16
C LYS A 87 -0.62 -9.03 -1.89
N GLU A 88 -0.10 -8.62 -0.74
CA GLU A 88 -0.85 -8.64 0.52
C GLU A 88 -2.05 -7.68 0.49
N ALA A 89 -1.85 -6.45 -0.01
CA ALA A 89 -2.93 -5.47 -0.14
C ALA A 89 -4.04 -5.95 -1.09
N ALA A 90 -3.67 -6.46 -2.27
CA ALA A 90 -4.61 -6.99 -3.25
C ALA A 90 -5.40 -8.18 -2.68
N ALA A 91 -4.73 -9.10 -1.98
CA ALA A 91 -5.40 -10.24 -1.35
C ALA A 91 -6.40 -9.80 -0.27
N ALA A 92 -6.05 -8.80 0.54
CA ALA A 92 -6.92 -8.27 1.58
C ALA A 92 -8.20 -7.66 0.99
N PHE A 93 -8.08 -6.81 -0.04
CA PHE A 93 -9.28 -6.22 -0.67
C PHE A 93 -10.11 -7.22 -1.47
N ASN A 94 -9.52 -8.29 -2.00
CA ASN A 94 -10.26 -9.37 -2.68
C ASN A 94 -10.91 -10.37 -1.71
N ALA A 95 -10.66 -10.27 -0.40
CA ALA A 95 -11.23 -11.20 0.56
C ALA A 95 -12.78 -11.06 0.63
N PRO A 96 -13.51 -12.18 0.83
CA PRO A 96 -14.96 -12.13 0.98
C PRO A 96 -15.40 -11.16 2.10
N GLY A 97 -16.26 -10.21 1.76
CA GLY A 97 -16.77 -9.21 2.71
C GLY A 97 -15.86 -8.01 2.95
N ALA A 98 -14.65 -7.95 2.36
CA ALA A 98 -13.70 -6.86 2.57
C ALA A 98 -14.31 -5.48 2.27
N MET A 99 -15.08 -5.34 1.18
CA MET A 99 -15.69 -4.06 0.80
C MET A 99 -16.70 -3.51 1.81
N SER A 100 -17.32 -4.38 2.61
CA SER A 100 -18.29 -3.96 3.64
C SER A 100 -17.69 -3.95 5.05
N ALA A 101 -16.50 -4.51 5.24
CA ALA A 101 -15.85 -4.59 6.54
C ALA A 101 -15.49 -3.19 7.07
N PRO A 102 -15.69 -2.91 8.37
CA PRO A 102 -15.29 -1.65 8.95
C PRO A 102 -13.76 -1.58 9.11
N CYS A 103 -13.11 -0.73 8.32
CA CYS A 103 -11.69 -0.45 8.38
C CYS A 103 -11.42 0.75 9.31
N ALA A 104 -10.75 0.53 10.43
CA ALA A 104 -10.46 1.55 11.44
C ALA A 104 -9.30 2.47 11.02
N VAL A 105 -9.51 3.27 9.97
CA VAL A 105 -8.55 4.27 9.46
C VAL A 105 -8.44 5.49 10.38
N SER A 106 -7.44 6.35 10.12
CA SER A 106 -7.06 7.47 11.01
C SER A 106 -8.17 8.50 11.28
N TYR A 107 -9.16 8.62 10.40
CA TYR A 107 -10.29 9.55 10.53
C TYR A 107 -11.61 8.88 10.94
N GLY A 108 -11.54 7.64 11.43
CA GLY A 108 -12.69 6.87 11.92
C GLY A 108 -12.99 5.64 11.05
N PRO A 109 -13.78 4.69 11.56
CA PRO A 109 -14.09 3.47 10.83
C PRO A 109 -14.90 3.76 9.57
N VAL A 110 -14.44 3.26 8.43
CA VAL A 110 -15.13 3.37 7.14
C VAL A 110 -15.32 2.00 6.49
N PRO A 111 -16.32 1.79 5.63
CA PRO A 111 -16.42 0.58 4.83
C PRO A 111 -15.16 0.35 3.99
N GLY A 112 -14.80 -0.91 3.76
CA GLY A 112 -13.63 -1.26 2.95
C GLY A 112 -13.67 -0.71 1.52
N GLU A 113 -14.85 -0.47 0.93
CA GLU A 113 -14.96 0.23 -0.36
C GLU A 113 -14.48 1.69 -0.30
N VAL A 114 -14.74 2.39 0.80
CA VAL A 114 -14.23 3.76 1.01
C VAL A 114 -12.73 3.71 1.22
N TYR A 115 -12.25 2.74 1.99
CA TYR A 115 -10.81 2.59 2.22
C TYR A 115 -10.06 2.22 0.93
N ALA A 116 -10.56 1.25 0.15
CA ALA A 116 -9.99 0.86 -1.14
C ALA A 116 -9.99 2.02 -2.15
N GLY A 117 -11.03 2.87 -2.15
CA GLY A 117 -11.07 4.06 -2.99
C GLY A 117 -10.00 5.12 -2.68
N HIS A 118 -9.32 5.02 -1.53
CA HIS A 118 -8.22 5.91 -1.14
C HIS A 118 -6.82 5.29 -1.32
N ARG A 119 -6.73 4.07 -1.87
CA ARG A 119 -5.48 3.32 -2.02
C ARG A 119 -5.18 3.05 -3.49
#